data_AF-A0A1V1PBX3-F1
#
_entry.id   AF-A0A1V1PBX3-F1
#
_cell.length_a   1.000
_cell.length_b   1.000
_cell.length_c   1.000
_cell.angle_alpha   90.00
_cell.angle_beta   90.00
_cell.angle_gamma   90.00
#
_symmetry.space_group_name_H-M   'P 1'
#
loop_
_entity.id
_entity.type
_entity.pdbx_description
1 polymer ?
#
loop_
_entity_poly.entity_id
_entity_poly.type
_entity_poly.pdbx_seq_one_letter_code
_entity_poly.pdbx_strand_id
1 'polypeptide(L)'
;MDHWIKEVLGIKAYVRYMDDFILFQNNKIILKQNLERIQQFLHEKLILELKPNIQLNYCSMGIPFLGFRIFPNKIRFTAYSRKRFIKKFRKYERKWLTDEWTNDELVRHMEPLFAHAQMADTKALRRDVIQRFGVSF
;
A
#
# COMPACT_ATOMS: atom_id res chain seq x y z
N MET A 1 -8.04 12.84 -15.82
CA MET A 1 -6.70 12.22 -15.96
C MET A 1 -6.81 10.80 -16.47
N ASP A 2 -7.55 9.91 -15.79
CA ASP A 2 -7.60 8.47 -16.14
C ASP A 2 -8.06 8.21 -17.58
N HIS A 3 -9.13 8.88 -18.02
CA HIS A 3 -9.59 8.82 -19.40
C HIS A 3 -8.51 9.27 -20.39
N TRP A 4 -7.80 10.36 -20.10
CA TRP A 4 -6.72 10.85 -20.95
C TRP A 4 -5.54 9.85 -21.00
N ILE A 5 -5.16 9.26 -19.87
CA ILE A 5 -4.08 8.25 -19.81
C ILE A 5 -4.46 6.98 -20.57
N LYS A 6 -5.70 6.48 -20.41
CA LYS A 6 -6.13 5.22 -21.02
C LYS A 6 -6.47 5.38 -22.50
N GLU A 7 -7.19 6.43 -22.86
CA GLU A 7 -7.77 6.57 -24.20
C GLU A 7 -6.91 7.42 -25.12
N VAL A 8 -6.24 8.47 -24.61
CA VAL A 8 -5.41 9.36 -25.43
C VAL A 8 -3.97 8.87 -25.46
N LEU A 9 -3.35 8.58 -24.31
CA LEU A 9 -2.00 8.03 -24.28
C LEU A 9 -1.95 6.52 -24.57
N GLY A 10 -3.10 5.83 -24.55
CA GLY A 10 -3.18 4.39 -24.86
C GLY A 10 -2.49 3.49 -23.82
N ILE A 11 -2.25 3.97 -22.60
CA ILE A 11 -1.47 3.23 -21.60
C ILE A 11 -2.38 2.21 -20.90
N LYS A 12 -2.18 0.94 -21.28
CA LYS A 12 -2.99 -0.18 -20.78
C LYS A 12 -2.70 -0.54 -19.32
N ALA A 13 -1.42 -0.50 -18.92
CA ALA A 13 -0.98 -0.93 -17.60
C ALA A 13 -0.84 0.29 -16.67
N TYR A 14 -1.99 0.69 -16.12
CA TYR A 14 -2.14 1.85 -15.23
C TYR A 14 -3.00 1.49 -14.02
N VAL A 15 -2.54 1.88 -12.83
CA VAL A 15 -3.28 1.72 -11.57
C VAL A 15 -3.30 3.07 -10.86
N ARG A 16 -4.47 3.46 -10.33
CA ARG A 16 -4.63 4.70 -9.56
C ARG A 16 -5.45 4.45 -8.31
N TYR A 17 -5.05 5.09 -7.22
CA TYR A 17 -5.81 5.22 -6.00
C TYR A 17 -5.70 6.68 -5.50
N MET A 18 -6.80 7.43 -5.60
CA MET A 18 -6.81 8.88 -5.32
C MET A 18 -5.69 9.62 -6.05
N ASP A 19 -4.71 10.20 -5.36
CA ASP A 19 -3.62 10.95 -5.98
C ASP A 19 -2.41 10.06 -6.34
N ASP A 20 -2.34 8.84 -5.79
CA ASP A 20 -1.24 7.91 -6.06
C ASP A 20 -1.56 7.08 -7.29
N PHE A 21 -0.65 7.05 -8.27
CA PHE A 21 -0.80 6.21 -9.45
C PHE A 21 0.53 5.56 -9.86
N ILE A 22 0.43 4.43 -10.55
CA ILE A 22 1.53 3.64 -11.07
C ILE A 22 1.31 3.40 -12.55
N LEU A 23 2.37 3.59 -13.33
CA LEU A 23 2.42 3.31 -14.74
C LEU A 23 3.43 2.19 -14.99
N PHE A 24 3.06 1.19 -15.79
CA PHE A 24 3.96 0.08 -16.13
C PHE A 24 4.28 0.08 -17.61
N GLN A 25 5.56 -0.15 -17.92
CA GLN A 25 6.03 -0.30 -19.29
C GLN A 25 7.37 -1.05 -19.31
N ASN A 26 7.65 -1.74 -20.41
CA ASN A 26 8.89 -2.52 -20.57
C ASN A 26 10.09 -1.67 -21.01
N ASN A 27 9.86 -0.43 -21.43
CA ASN A 27 10.89 0.50 -21.87
C ASN A 27 10.92 1.76 -20.99
N LYS A 28 12.06 1.98 -20.32
CA LYS A 28 12.29 3.14 -19.46
C LYS A 28 12.18 4.49 -20.19
N ILE A 29 12.52 4.53 -21.48
CA ILE A 29 12.47 5.75 -22.30
C ILE A 29 11.02 6.17 -22.48
N ILE A 30 10.14 5.22 -22.79
CA ILE A 30 8.70 5.45 -22.92
C ILE A 30 8.11 5.93 -21.58
N LEU A 31 8.56 5.39 -20.44
CA LEU A 31 8.10 5.87 -19.12
C LEU A 31 8.48 7.33 -18.87
N LYS A 32 9.70 7.74 -19.22
CA LYS A 32 10.13 9.14 -19.08
C LYS A 32 9.33 10.08 -19.98
N GLN A 33 9.14 9.70 -21.24
CA GLN A 33 8.31 10.46 -22.19
C GLN A 33 6.87 10.60 -21.70
N ASN A 34 6.29 9.52 -21.16
CA ASN A 34 4.95 9.56 -20.59
C ASN A 34 4.89 10.44 -19.33
N LEU A 35 5.92 10.41 -18.49
CA LEU A 35 6.00 11.28 -17.31
C LEU A 35 5.96 12.76 -17.71
N GLU A 36 6.78 13.17 -18.68
CA GLU A 36 6.81 14.55 -19.20
C GLU A 36 5.43 14.96 -19.74
N ARG A 37 4.81 14.11 -20.57
CA ARG A 37 3.46 14.34 -21.09
C ARG A 37 2.41 14.47 -19.99
N ILE A 38 2.48 13.62 -18.96
CA ILE A 38 1.57 13.66 -17.82
C ILE A 38 1.75 14.97 -17.04
N GLN A 39 3.00 15.38 -16.77
CA GLN A 39 3.28 16.64 -16.08
C GLN A 39 2.73 17.84 -16.85
N GLN A 40 2.96 17.89 -18.16
CA GLN A 40 2.42 18.94 -19.02
C GLN A 40 0.88 18.98 -19.00
N PHE A 41 0.23 17.82 -19.15
CA PHE A 41 -1.22 17.73 -19.09
C PHE A 41 -1.80 18.18 -17.75
N LEU A 42 -1.19 17.75 -16.63
CA LEU A 42 -1.62 18.15 -15.30
C LEU A 42 -1.49 19.66 -15.10
N HIS A 43 -0.38 20.25 -15.54
CA HIS A 43 -0.15 21.68 -15.44
C HIS A 43 -1.13 22.48 -16.32
N GLU A 44 -1.24 22.15 -17.61
CA GLU A 44 -2.03 22.93 -18.58
C GLU A 44 -3.54 22.73 -18.48
N LYS A 45 -4.00 21.54 -18.11
CA LYS A 45 -5.43 21.20 -18.15
C LYS A 45 -6.08 21.13 -16.78
N LEU A 46 -5.32 20.74 -15.75
CA LEU A 46 -5.86 20.56 -14.40
C LEU A 46 -5.30 21.56 -13.40
N ILE A 47 -4.28 22.35 -13.76
CA ILE A 47 -3.59 23.29 -12.86
C ILE A 47 -3.07 22.54 -11.61
N LEU A 48 -2.44 21.39 -11.85
CA LEU A 48 -1.89 20.50 -10.82
C LEU A 48 -0.42 20.20 -11.09
N GLU A 49 0.32 19.96 -10.01
CA GLU A 49 1.72 19.53 -10.05
C GLU A 49 1.89 18.16 -9.39
N LEU A 50 2.82 17.36 -9.93
CA LEU A 50 3.20 16.11 -9.29
C LEU A 50 4.14 16.38 -8.12
N LYS A 51 3.91 15.65 -7.02
CA LYS A 51 4.83 15.64 -5.88
C LYS A 51 6.23 15.16 -6.35
N PRO A 52 7.32 15.67 -5.78
CA PRO A 52 8.69 15.39 -6.25
C PRO A 52 9.15 13.95 -5.98
N ASN A 53 8.36 13.13 -5.29
CA ASN A 53 8.69 11.75 -4.93
C ASN A 53 8.43 10.74 -6.06
N ILE A 54 8.69 11.13 -7.32
CA ILE A 54 8.52 10.27 -8.49
C ILE A 54 9.59 9.18 -8.48
N GLN A 55 9.16 7.92 -8.62
CA GLN A 55 10.05 6.76 -8.63
C GLN A 55 9.97 6.03 -9.95
N LEU A 56 11.13 5.77 -10.56
CA LEU A 56 11.27 4.87 -11.70
C LEU A 56 12.04 3.63 -11.25
N ASN A 57 11.39 2.47 -11.24
CA ASN A 57 11.98 1.24 -10.70
C ASN A 57 11.51 0.01 -11.46
N TYR A 58 12.25 -1.09 -11.33
CA TYR A 58 11.88 -2.39 -11.88
C TYR A 58 10.85 -3.10 -11.00
N CYS A 59 9.90 -3.80 -11.62
CA CYS A 59 8.89 -4.60 -10.90
C CYS A 59 9.55 -5.68 -10.03
N SER A 60 10.69 -6.24 -10.45
CA SER A 60 11.46 -7.23 -9.70
C SER A 60 11.97 -6.72 -8.34
N MET A 61 12.23 -5.41 -8.23
CA MET A 61 12.66 -4.76 -6.99
C MET A 61 11.50 -4.48 -6.04
N GLY A 62 10.26 -4.68 -6.50
CA GLY A 62 9.04 -4.46 -5.76
C GLY A 62 8.67 -2.98 -5.64
N ILE A 63 7.41 -2.67 -5.95
CA ILE A 63 6.91 -1.29 -6.04
C ILE A 63 6.13 -0.95 -4.76
N PRO A 64 6.47 0.14 -4.05
CA PRO A 64 5.69 0.58 -2.91
C PRO A 64 4.34 1.16 -3.38
N PHE A 65 3.23 0.67 -2.83
CA PHE A 65 1.89 1.19 -3.13
C PHE A 65 0.94 0.93 -1.96
N LEU A 66 0.24 1.96 -1.49
CA LEU A 66 -0.81 1.87 -0.45
C LEU A 66 -0.39 1.10 0.82
N GLY A 67 0.86 1.29 1.25
CA GLY A 67 1.41 0.61 2.44
C GLY A 67 1.93 -0.81 2.18
N PHE A 68 1.86 -1.29 0.94
CA PHE A 68 2.41 -2.56 0.51
C PHE A 68 3.64 -2.36 -0.37
N ARG A 69 4.42 -3.43 -0.53
CA ARG A 69 5.47 -3.57 -1.53
C ARG A 69 5.10 -4.74 -2.42
N ILE A 70 4.74 -4.42 -3.66
CA ILE A 70 4.17 -5.37 -4.62
C ILE A 70 5.29 -5.91 -5.50
N PHE A 71 5.50 -7.22 -5.49
CA PHE A 71 6.38 -7.95 -6.39
C PHE A 71 5.54 -8.80 -7.35
N PRO A 72 6.08 -9.26 -8.48
CA PRO A 72 5.35 -10.11 -9.42
C PRO A 72 4.70 -11.35 -8.77
N ASN A 73 5.40 -11.97 -7.81
CA ASN A 73 4.98 -13.25 -7.22
C ASN A 73 4.55 -13.13 -5.74
N LYS A 74 4.56 -11.93 -5.13
CA LYS A 74 4.21 -11.75 -3.72
C LYS A 74 3.94 -10.29 -3.37
N ILE A 75 3.13 -10.08 -2.35
CA ILE A 75 2.90 -8.76 -1.76
C ILE A 75 3.48 -8.77 -0.35
N ARG A 76 4.22 -7.73 0.03
CA ARG A 76 4.78 -7.58 1.39
C ARG A 76 4.26 -6.31 2.03
N PHE A 77 4.26 -6.26 3.35
CA PHE A 77 4.15 -4.97 4.03
C PHE A 77 5.40 -4.11 3.81
N THR A 78 5.18 -2.80 3.69
CA THR A 78 6.25 -1.83 3.91
C THR A 78 6.68 -1.87 5.38
N ALA A 79 7.88 -1.35 5.67
CA ALA A 79 8.35 -1.20 7.05
C ALA A 79 7.37 -0.37 7.90
N TYR A 80 6.79 0.67 7.31
CA TYR A 80 5.78 1.51 7.94
C TYR A 80 4.51 0.73 8.29
N SER A 81 3.92 0.00 7.34
CA SER A 81 2.71 -0.79 7.58
C SER A 81 2.93 -1.90 8.61
N ARG A 82 4.08 -2.57 8.57
CA ARG A 82 4.48 -3.53 9.60
C ARG A 82 4.51 -2.89 10.98
N LYS A 83 5.18 -1.74 11.13
CA LYS A 83 5.26 -1.00 12.40
C LYS A 83 3.87 -0.57 12.88
N ARG A 84 3.02 -0.08 11.98
CA ARG A 84 1.64 0.33 12.29
C ARG A 84 0.78 -0.85 12.75
N PHE A 85 0.90 -2.00 12.08
CA PHE A 85 0.20 -3.24 12.44
C PHE A 85 0.57 -3.66 13.88
N ILE A 86 1.87 -3.80 14.17
CA ILE A 86 2.34 -4.20 15.50
C ILE A 86 1.89 -3.20 16.57
N LYS A 87 1.99 -1.89 16.29
CA LYS A 87 1.57 -0.84 17.23
C LYS A 87 0.07 -0.92 17.54
N LYS A 88 -0.78 -1.17 16.53
CA LYS A 88 -2.22 -1.32 16.72
C LYS A 88 -2.54 -2.60 17.49
N PHE A 89 -1.97 -3.73 17.09
CA PHE A 89 -2.16 -5.01 17.77
C PHE A 89 -1.87 -4.88 19.26
N ARG A 90 -0.69 -4.37 19.63
CA ARG A 90 -0.32 -4.14 21.04
C ARG A 90 -1.21 -3.14 21.77
N LYS A 91 -1.77 -2.16 21.06
CA LYS A 91 -2.72 -1.21 21.65
C LYS A 91 -4.04 -1.92 21.98
N TYR A 92 -4.53 -2.77 21.08
CA TYR A 92 -5.79 -3.49 21.25
C TYR A 92 -5.67 -4.54 22.37
N GLU A 93 -4.61 -5.34 22.35
CA GLU A 93 -4.30 -6.29 23.45
C GLU A 93 -4.23 -5.60 24.80
N ARG A 94 -3.56 -4.43 24.88
CA ARG A 94 -3.46 -3.70 26.15
C ARG A 94 -4.83 -3.26 26.66
N LYS A 95 -5.71 -2.76 25.78
CA LYS A 95 -7.04 -2.30 26.19
C LYS A 95 -7.88 -3.44 26.77
N TRP A 96 -7.77 -4.62 26.17
CA TRP A 96 -8.41 -5.83 26.70
C TRP A 96 -7.79 -6.25 28.05
N LEU A 97 -6.45 -6.29 28.15
CA LEU A 97 -5.74 -6.63 29.39
C LEU A 97 -6.00 -5.69 30.57
N THR A 98 -6.37 -4.44 30.30
CA THR A 98 -6.72 -3.45 31.34
C THR A 98 -8.23 -3.38 31.58
N ASP A 99 -8.99 -4.36 31.10
CA ASP A 99 -10.46 -4.44 31.18
C ASP A 99 -11.18 -3.20 30.60
N GLU A 100 -10.51 -2.43 29.73
CA GLU A 100 -11.11 -1.29 29.02
C GLU A 100 -12.04 -1.79 27.90
N TRP A 101 -11.71 -2.96 27.33
CA TRP A 101 -12.48 -3.62 26.29
C TRP A 101 -12.87 -5.03 26.71
N THR A 102 -14.11 -5.38 26.40
CA THR A 102 -14.60 -6.76 26.40
C THR A 102 -13.91 -7.59 25.32
N ASN A 103 -14.02 -8.91 25.40
CA ASN A 103 -13.53 -9.80 24.35
C ASN A 103 -14.18 -9.52 22.98
N ASP A 104 -15.48 -9.23 22.96
CA ASP A 104 -16.20 -8.94 21.70
C ASP A 104 -15.70 -7.64 21.04
N GLU A 105 -15.38 -6.63 21.85
CA GLU A 105 -14.76 -5.39 21.36
C GLU A 105 -13.35 -5.63 20.82
N LEU A 106 -12.55 -6.47 21.51
CA LEU A 106 -11.23 -6.86 21.02
C LEU A 106 -11.34 -7.52 19.64
N VAL A 107 -12.21 -8.54 19.51
CA VAL A 107 -12.42 -9.27 18.25
C VAL A 107 -12.84 -8.30 17.13
N ARG A 108 -13.84 -7.45 17.39
CA ARG A 108 -14.34 -6.45 16.43
C ARG A 108 -13.26 -5.50 15.92
N HIS A 109 -12.29 -5.14 16.76
CA HIS A 109 -11.17 -4.28 16.36
C HIS A 109 -10.00 -5.05 15.72
N MET A 110 -9.78 -6.30 16.09
CA MET A 110 -8.73 -7.15 15.57
C MET A 110 -9.03 -7.67 14.17
N GLU A 111 -10.27 -8.10 13.89
CA GLU A 111 -10.69 -8.64 12.60
C GLU A 111 -10.26 -7.77 11.40
N PRO A 112 -10.61 -6.48 11.32
CA PRO A 112 -10.20 -5.65 10.18
C PRO A 112 -8.69 -5.43 10.12
N LEU A 113 -8.00 -5.43 11.27
CA LEU A 113 -6.54 -5.32 11.33
C LEU A 113 -5.88 -6.57 10.72
N PHE A 114 -6.42 -7.76 11.01
CA PHE A 114 -5.96 -9.03 10.47
C PHE A 114 -6.31 -9.20 8.99
N ALA A 115 -7.52 -8.81 8.57
CA ALA A 115 -7.94 -8.83 7.18
C ALA A 115 -7.01 -7.98 6.30
N HIS A 116 -6.67 -6.77 6.74
CA HIS A 116 -5.69 -5.93 6.05
C HIS A 116 -4.30 -6.60 5.94
N ALA A 117 -3.85 -7.29 7.00
CA ALA A 117 -2.58 -7.99 6.99
C ALA A 117 -2.57 -9.24 6.09
N GLN A 118 -3.70 -9.92 5.94
CA GLN A 118 -3.84 -11.08 5.05
C GLN A 118 -3.69 -10.76 3.57
N MET A 119 -3.88 -9.50 3.17
CA MET A 119 -3.65 -9.05 1.78
C MET A 119 -2.16 -9.12 1.37
N ALA A 120 -1.25 -9.26 2.34
CA ALA A 120 0.17 -9.45 2.10
C ALA A 120 0.67 -10.77 2.66
N ASP A 121 1.82 -11.23 2.18
CA ASP A 121 2.58 -12.33 2.73
C ASP A 121 3.12 -11.95 4.12
N THR A 122 2.24 -12.08 5.11
CA THR A 122 2.46 -11.70 6.50
C THR A 122 2.28 -12.90 7.44
N LYS A 123 2.16 -14.13 6.94
CA LYS A 123 1.91 -15.32 7.77
C LYS A 123 2.92 -15.46 8.91
N ALA A 124 4.21 -15.32 8.59
CA ALA A 124 5.27 -15.36 9.60
C ALA A 124 5.19 -14.19 10.60
N LEU A 125 4.89 -12.97 10.10
CA LEU A 125 4.73 -11.78 10.94
C LEU A 125 3.57 -11.94 11.94
N ARG A 126 2.40 -12.38 11.46
CA ARG A 126 1.20 -12.53 12.30
C ARG A 126 1.44 -13.58 13.38
N ARG A 127 2.04 -14.72 13.03
CA ARG A 127 2.42 -15.75 14.01
C ARG A 127 3.38 -15.20 15.07
N ASP A 128 4.44 -14.50 14.66
CA ASP A 128 5.43 -13.91 15.58
C ASP A 128 4.79 -12.87 16.53
N VAL A 129 3.89 -12.04 16.01
CA VAL A 129 3.16 -11.04 16.81
C VAL A 129 2.22 -11.71 17.82
N ILE A 130 1.47 -12.73 17.40
CA ILE A 130 0.59 -13.50 18.31
C ILE A 130 1.43 -14.22 19.37
N GLN A 131 2.51 -14.90 19.00
CA GLN A 131 3.35 -15.62 19.97
C GLN A 131 4.03 -14.69 20.99
N ARG A 132 4.40 -13.47 20.59
CA ARG A 132 5.09 -12.51 21.48
C ARG A 132 4.16 -11.68 22.33
N PHE A 133 2.98 -11.35 21.81
CA PHE A 133 2.12 -10.33 22.41
C PHE A 133 0.67 -10.78 22.57
N GLY A 134 0.24 -11.80 21.84
CA GLY A 134 -1.09 -12.37 22.03
C GLY A 134 -1.13 -13.04 23.39
N VAL A 135 -2.12 -12.67 24.18
CA VAL A 135 -2.39 -13.37 25.43
C VAL A 135 -2.96 -14.73 25.02
N SER A 136 -2.21 -15.79 25.27
CA SER A 136 -2.65 -17.16 25.00
C SER A 136 -3.99 -17.39 25.70
N PHE A 137 -5.00 -17.85 24.96
CA PHE A 137 -6.16 -18.51 25.54
C PHE A 137 -5.74 -19.81 26.21
#